data_AF-A0A9R0ZHN3-F1
#
_entry.id   AF-A0A9R0ZHN3-F1
#
_cell.length_a   1.000
_cell.length_b   1.000
_cell.length_c   1.000
_cell.angle_alpha   90.00
_cell.angle_beta   90.00
_cell.angle_gamma   90.00
#
_symmetry.space_group_name_H-M   'P 1'
#
loop_
_entity.id
_entity.type
_entity.pdbx_description
1 polymer ?
#
loop_
_entity_poly.entity_id
_entity_poly.type
_entity_poly.pdbx_seq_one_letter_code
_entity_poly.pdbx_strand_id
1 'polypeptide(L)'
;MYKYSITGRRTDGVHFFPPSFLNHFSLSSLKVFSYFISAPAPAPASLRVIDLKLDILCYSSMDLPVAVAVSELVIPGLADQLSIMKKAIVSELLTQQPKLCPYHFIPPGLLIPLTAIYDTRYGEIEEKQSELRRNLHFRLGLPLDRPLLRTSNALTFGAMERRDRSSSKSGSSLLRDVHKEIPSSGVSGGIMSLIEGSYEYYHYLHDGIDDNGWGCAYRSLQTIMSWYRLQQYSSINVPSHREIQQVLVEIGDKDPSFIGSREWIGAIELSFVLDKLLGNSVMQASCKIINVRSGDELPEKCRELAIHFETQGTPVMIGGGVLAYTLLGVDYNEASGDCAFLILDPHYTGSDDLKKIVNGGWCAWKKSVDSKGRSFFLKDKFYNLLLPQRPNMV
;
A
#
# COMPACT_ATOMS: atom_id res chain seq x y z
N MET A 1 -25.00 6.33 -24.27
CA MET A 1 -24.62 6.37 -25.68
C MET A 1 -25.39 7.50 -26.35
N TYR A 2 -24.78 8.67 -26.50
CA TYR A 2 -25.28 9.76 -27.35
C TYR A 2 -24.04 10.42 -27.97
N LYS A 3 -23.92 10.30 -29.30
CA LYS A 3 -22.90 10.96 -30.12
C LYS A 3 -23.51 12.25 -30.67
N TYR A 4 -22.91 13.39 -30.37
CA TYR A 4 -23.12 14.60 -31.16
C TYR A 4 -21.87 14.83 -32.02
N SER A 5 -22.06 14.79 -33.34
CA SER A 5 -21.10 15.21 -34.34
C SER A 5 -21.53 16.60 -34.81
N ILE A 6 -20.63 17.58 -34.70
CA ILE A 6 -20.79 18.88 -35.35
C ILE A 6 -19.55 19.06 -36.24
N THR A 7 -19.72 18.74 -37.53
CA THR A 7 -18.79 19.15 -38.58
C THR A 7 -19.15 20.55 -39.02
N GLY A 8 -18.37 21.54 -38.61
CA GLY A 8 -18.51 22.92 -39.06
C GLY A 8 -17.15 23.55 -39.33
N ARG A 9 -16.73 23.57 -40.60
CA ARG A 9 -15.65 24.45 -41.05
C ARG A 9 -16.18 25.88 -41.04
N ARG A 10 -15.60 26.75 -40.21
CA ARG A 10 -15.44 28.18 -40.51
C ARG A 10 -14.31 28.74 -39.65
N THR A 11 -13.24 29.12 -40.33
CA THR A 11 -12.12 29.87 -39.79
C THR A 11 -12.49 31.34 -39.81
N ASP A 12 -12.79 31.93 -38.66
CA ASP A 12 -12.76 33.38 -38.47
C ASP A 12 -12.08 33.65 -37.13
N GLY A 13 -10.83 34.08 -37.20
CA GLY A 13 -10.03 34.45 -36.03
C GLY A 13 -10.45 35.82 -35.51
N VAL A 14 -10.81 35.90 -34.24
CA VAL A 14 -10.99 37.16 -33.51
C VAL A 14 -9.74 37.38 -32.65
N HIS A 15 -8.96 38.40 -32.99
CA HIS A 15 -7.83 38.86 -32.17
C HIS A 15 -8.27 40.06 -31.32
N PHE A 16 -8.07 39.97 -30.00
CA PHE A 16 -8.20 41.10 -29.07
C PHE A 16 -6.82 41.74 -28.84
N PHE A 17 -6.73 43.06 -29.01
CA PHE A 17 -5.60 43.89 -28.54
C PHE A 17 -6.04 44.74 -27.34
N PRO A 18 -5.16 45.01 -26.37
CA PRO A 18 -5.45 45.90 -25.25
C PRO A 18 -5.35 47.38 -25.68
N PRO A 19 -6.13 48.29 -25.04
CA PRO A 19 -6.27 49.66 -25.50
C PRO A 19 -5.21 50.62 -24.95
N SER A 20 -5.02 51.70 -25.71
CA SER A 20 -4.61 53.06 -25.31
C SER A 20 -3.17 53.30 -24.86
N PHE A 21 -2.38 53.86 -25.79
CA PHE A 21 -1.66 55.12 -25.57
C PHE A 21 -1.60 55.87 -26.92
N LEU A 22 -2.60 56.69 -27.18
CA LEU A 22 -2.56 57.71 -28.24
C LEU A 22 -2.40 59.05 -27.53
N ASN A 23 -1.26 59.70 -27.72
CA ASN A 23 -1.17 61.15 -27.60
C ASN A 23 -0.17 61.69 -28.61
N HIS A 24 -0.69 62.57 -29.47
CA HIS A 24 -0.02 63.60 -30.25
C HIS A 24 1.28 63.25 -30.98
N PHE A 25 1.21 62.95 -32.28
CA PHE A 25 2.11 63.56 -33.26
C PHE A 25 1.42 63.71 -34.63
N SER A 26 1.66 64.87 -35.24
CA SER A 26 1.12 65.37 -36.51
C SER A 26 1.40 64.45 -37.71
N LEU A 27 0.36 64.21 -38.52
CA LEU A 27 0.41 63.58 -39.83
C LEU A 27 1.09 64.50 -40.85
N SER A 28 2.42 64.53 -40.87
CA SER A 28 3.16 65.01 -42.04
C SER A 28 4.55 64.37 -42.07
N SER A 29 4.75 63.50 -43.04
CA SER A 29 5.97 62.73 -43.32
C SER A 29 6.08 61.40 -42.55
N LEU A 30 5.45 60.35 -43.08
CA LEU A 30 6.04 59.02 -43.13
C LEU A 30 5.38 58.24 -44.26
N LYS A 31 6.18 57.93 -45.29
CA LYS A 31 5.81 57.09 -46.43
C LYS A 31 5.22 55.78 -45.91
N VAL A 32 4.08 55.38 -46.47
CA VAL A 32 3.55 54.02 -46.35
C VAL A 32 4.61 53.06 -46.89
N PHE A 33 5.39 52.49 -45.98
CA PHE A 33 6.17 51.29 -46.28
C PHE A 33 5.31 50.10 -45.86
N SER A 34 4.62 49.53 -46.83
CA SER A 34 4.06 48.19 -46.72
C SER A 34 5.21 47.18 -46.67
N TYR A 35 5.83 47.02 -45.49
CA TYR A 35 6.64 45.84 -45.20
C TYR A 35 5.76 44.78 -44.53
N PHE A 36 4.85 44.20 -45.31
CA PHE A 36 4.45 42.82 -45.04
C PHE A 36 5.52 41.93 -45.65
N ILE A 37 6.66 41.83 -44.97
CA ILE A 37 7.55 40.68 -45.16
C ILE A 37 6.82 39.53 -44.47
N SER A 38 6.08 38.72 -45.23
CA SER A 38 5.72 37.39 -44.76
C SER A 38 7.02 36.59 -44.70
N ALA A 39 7.78 36.77 -43.62
CA ALA A 39 8.83 35.81 -43.30
C ALA A 39 8.11 34.46 -43.15
N PRO A 40 8.45 33.44 -43.96
CA PRO A 40 7.89 32.12 -43.74
C PRO A 40 8.20 31.75 -42.30
N ALA A 41 7.18 31.35 -41.53
CA ALA A 41 7.40 30.88 -40.17
C ALA A 41 8.51 29.80 -40.24
N PRO A 42 9.58 29.90 -39.43
CA PRO A 42 10.78 29.09 -39.58
C PRO A 42 10.54 27.58 -39.38
N ALA A 43 9.34 27.18 -38.97
CA ALA A 43 8.86 25.82 -38.93
C ALA A 43 7.34 25.76 -39.23
N PRO A 44 6.82 24.66 -39.79
CA PRO A 44 5.38 24.46 -39.94
C PRO A 44 4.67 24.52 -38.58
N ALA A 45 3.51 25.17 -38.54
CA ALA A 45 2.67 25.19 -37.35
C ALA A 45 2.31 23.76 -36.95
N SER A 46 2.62 23.38 -35.71
CA SER A 46 2.28 22.06 -35.17
C SER A 46 1.04 22.16 -34.30
N LEU A 47 0.02 21.35 -34.59
CA LEU A 47 -1.15 21.17 -33.73
C LEU A 47 -0.88 19.97 -32.81
N ARG A 48 -1.02 20.19 -31.51
CA ARG A 48 -0.95 19.13 -30.50
C ARG A 48 -2.28 19.05 -29.78
N VAL A 49 -2.93 17.89 -29.84
CA VAL A 49 -4.11 17.57 -29.04
C VAL A 49 -3.65 16.88 -27.77
N ILE A 50 -4.21 17.28 -26.63
CA ILE A 50 -3.89 16.69 -25.32
C ILE A 50 -5.21 16.28 -24.69
N ASP A 51 -5.33 15.00 -24.38
CA ASP A 51 -6.47 14.44 -23.68
C ASP A 51 -6.22 14.52 -22.18
N LEU A 52 -7.07 15.26 -21.47
CA LEU A 52 -7.00 15.39 -20.02
C LEU A 52 -8.12 14.59 -19.37
N LYS A 53 -7.75 13.67 -18.48
CA LYS A 53 -8.72 13.03 -17.60
C LYS A 53 -8.94 13.93 -16.38
N LEU A 54 -10.16 14.46 -16.27
CA LEU A 54 -10.62 15.14 -15.06
C LEU A 54 -11.34 14.13 -14.16
N ASP A 55 -11.02 14.16 -12.87
CA ASP A 55 -11.57 13.28 -11.84
C ASP A 55 -11.47 14.04 -10.52
N ILE A 56 -12.61 14.41 -9.93
CA ILE A 56 -12.65 15.22 -8.70
C ILE A 56 -13.46 14.49 -7.64
N LEU A 57 -13.00 14.63 -6.39
CA LEU A 57 -13.69 14.12 -5.22
C LEU A 57 -14.08 15.29 -4.34
N CYS A 58 -15.38 15.49 -4.16
CA CYS A 58 -15.95 16.52 -3.30
C CYS A 58 -16.58 15.87 -2.07
N TYR A 59 -16.45 16.52 -0.91
CA TYR A 59 -17.09 16.12 0.33
C TYR A 59 -18.07 17.22 0.76
N SER A 60 -19.30 16.85 1.13
CA SER A 60 -20.33 17.80 1.58
C SER A 60 -21.20 17.20 2.68
N SER A 61 -21.97 18.06 3.36
CA SER A 61 -23.06 17.60 4.25
C SER A 61 -24.18 16.93 3.44
N MET A 62 -24.89 16.00 4.08
CA MET A 62 -26.08 15.33 3.52
C MET A 62 -27.22 16.31 3.22
N ASP A 63 -27.27 17.42 3.96
CA ASP A 63 -28.33 18.43 3.82
C ASP A 63 -28.03 19.47 2.73
N LEU A 64 -26.85 19.41 2.09
CA LEU A 64 -26.46 20.39 1.08
C LEU A 64 -27.28 20.16 -0.20
N PRO A 65 -28.01 21.18 -0.71
CA PRO A 65 -28.76 21.03 -1.94
C PRO A 65 -27.84 20.70 -3.12
N VAL A 66 -28.26 19.75 -3.96
CA VAL A 66 -27.45 19.26 -5.10
C VAL A 66 -27.01 20.39 -6.03
N ALA A 67 -27.89 21.36 -6.31
CA ALA A 67 -27.54 22.50 -7.17
C ALA A 67 -26.38 23.32 -6.58
N VAL A 68 -26.37 23.52 -5.26
CA VAL A 68 -25.31 24.23 -4.54
C VAL A 68 -24.03 23.38 -4.53
N ALA A 69 -24.14 22.08 -4.31
CA ALA A 69 -22.98 21.19 -4.41
C ALA A 69 -22.33 21.24 -5.80
N VAL A 70 -23.12 21.30 -6.87
CA VAL A 70 -22.62 21.43 -8.24
C VAL A 70 -21.95 22.79 -8.46
N SER A 71 -22.60 23.90 -8.08
CA SER A 71 -22.07 25.25 -8.32
C SER A 71 -20.85 25.59 -7.47
N GLU A 72 -20.85 25.17 -6.19
CA GLU A 72 -19.84 25.59 -5.21
C GLU A 72 -18.71 24.57 -5.02
N LEU A 73 -18.91 23.29 -5.36
CA LEU A 73 -17.89 22.26 -5.15
C LEU A 73 -17.42 21.66 -6.47
N VAL A 74 -18.34 21.16 -7.31
CA VAL A 74 -17.99 20.42 -8.53
C VAL A 74 -17.37 21.33 -9.59
N ILE A 75 -18.04 22.44 -9.94
CA ILE A 75 -17.53 23.36 -10.98
C ILE A 75 -16.19 23.98 -10.57
N PRO A 76 -16.02 24.52 -9.34
CA PRO A 76 -14.74 25.04 -8.88
C PRO A 76 -13.66 23.97 -8.82
N GLY A 77 -13.97 22.77 -8.33
CA GLY A 77 -13.03 21.65 -8.29
C GLY A 77 -12.52 21.24 -9.67
N LEU A 78 -13.38 21.21 -10.68
CA LEU A 78 -12.98 20.94 -12.07
C LEU A 78 -12.11 22.08 -12.64
N ALA A 79 -12.47 23.33 -12.36
CA ALA A 79 -11.71 24.49 -12.80
C ALA A 79 -10.30 24.53 -12.17
N ASP A 80 -10.20 24.24 -10.88
CA ASP A 80 -8.95 24.16 -10.14
C ASP A 80 -8.05 23.04 -10.67
N GLN A 81 -8.61 21.83 -10.83
CA GLN A 81 -7.87 20.71 -11.41
C GLN A 81 -7.36 21.03 -12.82
N LEU A 82 -8.20 21.62 -13.68
CA LEU A 82 -7.81 22.01 -15.03
C LEU A 82 -6.69 23.06 -15.01
N SER A 83 -6.77 24.04 -14.10
CA SER A 83 -5.74 25.06 -13.91
C SER A 83 -4.40 24.46 -13.49
N ILE A 84 -4.41 23.51 -12.55
CA ILE A 84 -3.21 22.78 -12.10
C ILE A 84 -2.60 21.97 -13.24
N MET A 85 -3.42 21.17 -13.94
CA MET A 85 -2.95 20.35 -15.07
C MET A 85 -2.38 21.21 -16.19
N LYS A 86 -3.04 22.34 -16.51
CA LYS A 86 -2.54 23.30 -17.50
C LYS A 86 -1.14 23.81 -17.14
N LYS A 87 -0.90 24.18 -15.89
CA LYS A 87 0.43 24.65 -15.43
C LYS A 87 1.50 23.57 -15.61
N ALA A 88 1.19 22.33 -15.23
CA ALA A 88 2.10 21.18 -15.38
C ALA A 88 2.40 20.83 -16.85
N ILE A 89 1.41 20.97 -17.73
CA ILE A 89 1.61 20.74 -19.17
C ILE A 89 2.46 21.84 -19.78
N VAL A 90 2.20 23.11 -19.45
CA VAL A 90 2.90 24.26 -20.03
C VAL A 90 4.40 24.20 -19.80
N SER A 91 4.84 23.71 -18.64
CA SER A 91 6.26 23.52 -18.34
C SER A 91 6.96 22.47 -19.20
N GLU A 92 6.23 21.56 -19.85
CA GLU A 92 6.79 20.42 -20.61
C GLU A 92 6.36 20.37 -22.08
N LEU A 93 5.65 21.39 -22.58
CA LEU A 93 5.13 21.46 -23.96
C LEU A 93 6.19 21.22 -25.04
N LEU A 94 7.45 21.60 -24.78
CA LEU A 94 8.54 21.52 -25.74
C LEU A 94 9.31 20.19 -25.71
N THR A 95 9.21 19.41 -24.63
CA THR A 95 10.01 18.19 -24.44
C THR A 95 9.18 16.96 -24.81
N GLN A 96 8.12 16.67 -24.06
CA GLN A 96 7.26 15.50 -24.26
C GLN A 96 5.86 15.76 -23.67
N GLN A 97 4.80 15.15 -24.23
CA GLN A 97 3.43 15.33 -23.72
C GLN A 97 3.22 14.57 -22.40
N PRO A 98 2.89 15.22 -21.27
CA PRO A 98 2.65 14.54 -20.00
C PRO A 98 1.33 13.78 -19.98
N LYS A 99 1.31 12.62 -19.31
CA LYS A 99 0.11 11.80 -19.14
C LYS A 99 -0.37 11.90 -17.69
N LEU A 100 -0.95 13.05 -17.37
CA LEU A 100 -1.41 13.39 -16.03
C LEU A 100 -2.70 12.64 -15.67
N CYS A 101 -2.70 12.01 -14.51
CA CYS A 101 -3.87 11.31 -13.96
C CYS A 101 -4.07 11.70 -12.49
N PRO A 102 -5.28 12.16 -12.11
CA PRO A 102 -5.64 12.37 -10.72
C PRO A 102 -5.89 11.05 -9.98
N TYR A 103 -5.48 11.02 -8.72
CA TYR A 103 -5.70 9.93 -7.78
C TYR A 103 -6.14 10.49 -6.43
N HIS A 104 -7.13 9.86 -5.82
CA HIS A 104 -7.72 10.30 -4.55
C HIS A 104 -7.23 9.44 -3.39
N PHE A 105 -6.90 10.05 -2.27
CA PHE A 105 -6.35 9.36 -1.09
C PHE A 105 -7.03 9.84 0.18
N ILE A 106 -7.08 8.96 1.19
CA ILE A 106 -7.35 9.34 2.59
C ILE A 106 -6.24 8.68 3.43
N PRO A 107 -5.06 9.30 3.52
CA PRO A 107 -3.99 8.80 4.38
C PRO A 107 -4.43 8.77 5.85
N PRO A 108 -3.89 7.85 6.66
CA PRO A 108 -4.13 7.83 8.10
C PRO A 108 -3.84 9.20 8.73
N GLY A 109 -4.73 9.65 9.62
CA GLY A 109 -4.61 10.95 10.30
C GLY A 109 -5.23 12.14 9.55
N LEU A 110 -5.55 12.00 8.26
CA LEU A 110 -6.26 13.05 7.51
C LEU A 110 -7.76 12.76 7.48
N LEU A 111 -8.56 13.79 7.82
CA LEU A 111 -10.03 13.70 7.85
C LEU A 111 -10.69 14.03 6.50
N ILE A 112 -9.94 14.64 5.60
CA ILE A 112 -10.45 15.12 4.31
C ILE A 112 -9.67 14.39 3.21
N PRO A 113 -10.36 13.85 2.19
CA PRO A 113 -9.68 13.25 1.06
C PRO A 113 -8.84 14.28 0.32
N LEU A 114 -7.71 13.83 -0.21
CA LEU A 114 -6.82 14.64 -1.03
C LEU A 114 -6.72 14.06 -2.43
N THR A 115 -6.45 14.93 -3.41
CA THR A 115 -6.20 14.53 -4.79
C THR A 115 -4.77 14.87 -5.16
N ALA A 116 -3.98 13.87 -5.54
CA ALA A 116 -2.67 14.07 -6.14
C ALA A 116 -2.75 13.79 -7.65
N ILE A 117 -1.99 14.55 -8.45
CA ILE A 117 -1.95 14.38 -9.90
C ILE A 117 -0.57 13.85 -10.27
N TYR A 118 -0.53 12.65 -10.85
CA TYR A 118 0.71 11.97 -11.22
C TYR A 118 0.85 11.86 -12.74
N ASP A 119 2.07 12.03 -13.23
CA ASP A 119 2.41 11.72 -14.61
C ASP A 119 2.72 10.22 -14.82
N THR A 120 1.76 9.51 -15.39
CA THR A 120 1.81 8.05 -15.57
C THR A 120 2.75 7.56 -16.66
N ARG A 121 3.44 8.46 -17.39
CA ARG A 121 4.52 8.06 -18.31
C ARG A 121 5.66 7.39 -17.57
N TYR A 122 5.94 7.94 -16.41
CA TYR A 122 6.97 7.46 -15.53
C TYR A 122 6.31 6.49 -14.56
N GLY A 123 6.73 5.23 -14.55
CA GLY A 123 6.21 4.26 -13.59
C GLY A 123 6.35 4.77 -12.15
N GLU A 124 5.56 4.22 -11.22
CA GLU A 124 5.53 4.60 -9.79
C GLU A 124 6.91 4.75 -9.12
N ILE A 125 7.89 4.00 -9.62
CA ILE A 125 9.22 3.81 -9.05
C ILE A 125 10.21 4.88 -9.58
N GLU A 126 9.82 5.72 -10.53
CA GLU A 126 10.72 6.74 -11.06
C GLU A 126 11.06 7.83 -10.02
N GLU A 127 12.30 8.30 -10.05
CA GLU A 127 12.84 9.28 -9.10
C GLU A 127 12.01 10.57 -9.00
N LYS A 128 11.52 11.10 -10.14
CA LYS A 128 10.68 12.30 -10.15
C LYS A 128 9.36 12.09 -9.42
N GLN A 129 8.76 10.90 -9.56
CA GLN A 129 7.53 10.53 -8.84
C GLN A 129 7.81 10.36 -7.34
N SER A 130 8.96 9.78 -6.99
CA SER A 130 9.41 9.67 -5.60
C SER A 130 9.64 11.03 -4.94
N GLU A 131 10.27 11.98 -5.65
CA GLU A 131 10.51 13.33 -5.13
C GLU A 131 9.19 14.10 -4.97
N LEU A 132 8.27 13.98 -5.93
CA LEU A 132 6.93 14.55 -5.81
C LEU A 132 6.20 14.00 -4.57
N ARG A 133 6.19 12.67 -4.37
CA ARG A 133 5.57 12.06 -3.18
C ARG A 133 6.21 12.54 -1.88
N ARG A 134 7.55 12.59 -1.81
CA ARG A 134 8.28 13.13 -0.65
C ARG A 134 7.86 14.58 -0.33
N ASN A 135 7.77 15.43 -1.35
CA ASN A 135 7.32 16.81 -1.19
C ASN A 135 5.87 16.92 -0.72
N LEU A 136 4.98 16.07 -1.26
CA LEU A 136 3.58 16.01 -0.82
C LEU A 136 3.48 15.54 0.64
N HIS A 137 4.23 14.51 1.03
CA HIS A 137 4.27 14.05 2.43
C HIS A 137 4.71 15.16 3.37
N PHE A 138 5.81 15.87 3.04
CA PHE A 138 6.29 17.00 3.84
C PHE A 138 5.24 18.10 4.01
N ARG A 139 4.57 18.51 2.92
CA ARG A 139 3.54 19.57 2.95
C ARG A 139 2.29 19.17 3.73
N LEU A 140 1.96 17.88 3.74
CA LEU A 140 0.77 17.33 4.39
C LEU A 140 1.05 16.84 5.82
N GLY A 141 2.30 16.93 6.30
CA GLY A 141 2.69 16.40 7.61
C GLY A 141 2.61 14.87 7.70
N LEU A 142 2.71 14.17 6.56
CA LEU A 142 2.67 12.72 6.52
C LEU A 142 4.05 12.12 6.85
N PRO A 143 4.12 10.92 7.46
CA PRO A 143 5.38 10.25 7.76
C PRO A 143 6.22 10.01 6.51
N LEU A 144 7.54 10.20 6.60
CA LEU A 144 8.49 10.04 5.48
C LEU A 144 9.11 8.64 5.39
N ASP A 145 8.59 7.69 6.17
CA ASP A 145 9.08 6.32 6.32
C ASP A 145 8.14 5.27 5.72
N ARG A 146 7.00 5.69 5.16
CA ARG A 146 5.98 4.79 4.62
C ARG A 146 5.25 5.36 3.39
N PRO A 147 4.85 4.51 2.43
CA PRO A 147 4.24 4.94 1.18
C PRO A 147 2.73 5.17 1.38
N LEU A 148 2.30 6.43 1.57
CA LEU A 148 0.88 6.74 1.76
C LEU A 148 0.22 7.29 0.49
N LEU A 149 1.02 7.78 -0.46
CA LEU A 149 0.54 8.47 -1.67
C LEU A 149 0.92 7.76 -2.98
N ARG A 150 1.39 6.51 -2.93
CA ARG A 150 1.53 5.67 -4.14
C ARG A 150 0.18 5.45 -4.81
N THR A 151 0.09 5.37 -6.14
CA THR A 151 -1.22 5.23 -6.82
C THR A 151 -1.98 3.97 -6.42
N SER A 152 -1.30 2.94 -5.94
CA SER A 152 -1.92 1.73 -5.40
C SER A 152 -2.61 1.92 -4.04
N ASN A 153 -2.31 3.02 -3.31
CA ASN A 153 -3.06 3.47 -2.14
C ASN A 153 -4.30 4.30 -2.49
N ALA A 154 -4.53 4.59 -3.78
CA ALA A 154 -5.64 5.44 -4.17
C ALA A 154 -6.99 4.76 -3.89
N LEU A 155 -7.98 5.57 -3.52
CA LEU A 155 -9.35 5.14 -3.34
C LEU A 155 -9.89 4.55 -4.64
N THR A 156 -10.54 3.40 -4.54
CA THR A 156 -11.16 2.72 -5.68
C THR A 156 -12.67 2.76 -5.54
N PHE A 157 -13.31 3.68 -6.27
CA PHE A 157 -14.76 3.79 -6.33
C PHE A 157 -15.30 2.77 -7.36
N GLY A 158 -16.05 1.76 -6.90
CA GLY A 158 -16.68 0.73 -7.76
C GLY A 158 -16.23 -0.72 -7.54
N ALA A 159 -15.17 -0.97 -6.77
CA ALA A 159 -14.82 -2.33 -6.32
C ALA A 159 -15.68 -2.81 -5.14
N MET A 160 -16.32 -1.89 -4.41
CA MET A 160 -17.19 -2.19 -3.28
C MET A 160 -18.47 -2.93 -3.71
N GLU A 161 -19.02 -2.63 -4.89
CA GLU A 161 -20.21 -3.33 -5.43
C GLU A 161 -19.88 -4.62 -6.21
N ARG A 162 -18.66 -4.73 -6.76
CA ARG A 162 -18.25 -5.93 -7.56
C ARG A 162 -17.68 -7.07 -6.71
N ARG A 163 -17.20 -6.79 -5.50
CA ARG A 163 -16.81 -7.84 -4.53
C ARG A 163 -17.99 -8.70 -4.09
N ASP A 164 -19.21 -8.16 -4.10
CA ASP A 164 -20.41 -8.90 -3.72
C ASP A 164 -21.09 -9.66 -4.88
N ARG A 165 -20.74 -9.38 -6.15
CA ARG A 165 -21.51 -9.94 -7.29
C ARG A 165 -20.70 -10.61 -8.39
N SER A 166 -19.37 -10.58 -8.35
CA SER A 166 -18.53 -11.26 -9.38
C SER A 166 -17.54 -12.30 -8.85
N SER A 167 -17.55 -12.60 -7.55
CA SER A 167 -16.79 -13.71 -6.94
C SER A 167 -17.46 -15.08 -7.11
N SER A 168 -18.29 -15.25 -8.14
CA SER A 168 -18.80 -16.56 -8.56
C SER A 168 -17.92 -17.15 -9.66
N LYS A 169 -16.70 -17.54 -9.28
CA LYS A 169 -15.94 -18.70 -9.79
C LYS A 169 -14.54 -18.74 -9.14
N SER A 170 -14.47 -19.49 -8.04
CA SER A 170 -13.25 -19.96 -7.34
C SER A 170 -12.44 -18.90 -6.58
N GLY A 171 -12.66 -18.84 -5.26
CA GLY A 171 -11.80 -18.12 -4.31
C GLY A 171 -12.61 -17.49 -3.19
N SER A 172 -12.68 -18.17 -2.04
CA SER A 172 -13.07 -17.52 -0.78
C SER A 172 -12.21 -16.26 -0.60
N SER A 173 -12.82 -15.11 -0.34
CA SER A 173 -12.02 -13.92 0.03
C SER A 173 -11.38 -14.21 1.39
N LEU A 174 -10.05 -14.34 1.40
CA LEU A 174 -9.29 -14.58 2.63
C LEU A 174 -9.69 -13.60 3.74
N LEU A 175 -9.78 -14.10 4.96
CA LEU A 175 -10.07 -13.25 6.12
C LEU A 175 -8.96 -12.24 6.33
N ARG A 176 -9.35 -11.02 6.70
CA ARG A 176 -8.42 -9.93 6.98
C ARG A 176 -8.54 -9.47 8.41
N ASP A 177 -7.42 -9.04 8.97
CA ASP A 177 -7.33 -8.36 10.25
C ASP A 177 -8.10 -9.07 11.38
N VAL A 178 -8.08 -10.40 11.41
CA VAL A 178 -8.83 -11.25 12.37
C VAL A 178 -8.63 -10.79 13.81
N HIS A 179 -7.42 -10.32 14.14
CA HIS A 179 -7.08 -9.77 15.45
C HIS A 179 -7.99 -8.64 15.96
N LYS A 180 -8.66 -7.89 15.10
CA LYS A 180 -9.56 -6.79 15.50
C LYS A 180 -10.79 -7.27 16.27
N GLU A 181 -11.13 -8.54 16.11
CA GLU A 181 -12.28 -9.19 16.75
C GLU A 181 -11.90 -9.91 18.05
N ILE A 182 -10.62 -9.85 18.44
CA ILE A 182 -10.10 -10.55 19.62
C ILE A 182 -10.30 -9.68 20.85
N PRO A 183 -10.91 -10.21 21.94
CA PRO A 183 -11.07 -9.46 23.18
C PRO A 183 -9.72 -9.13 23.83
N SER A 184 -9.75 -8.27 24.85
CA SER A 184 -8.57 -7.91 25.64
C SER A 184 -7.81 -9.13 26.17
N SER A 185 -6.48 -9.02 26.25
CA SER A 185 -5.58 -10.07 26.74
C SER A 185 -5.79 -10.43 28.21
N GLY A 186 -6.37 -9.51 29.00
CA GLY A 186 -6.47 -9.62 30.45
C GLY A 186 -5.13 -9.45 31.18
N VAL A 187 -4.14 -8.76 30.60
CA VAL A 187 -2.95 -8.27 31.31
C VAL A 187 -3.31 -6.95 31.98
N SER A 188 -3.32 -6.92 33.32
CA SER A 188 -3.72 -5.73 34.08
C SER A 188 -2.66 -4.65 33.95
N GLY A 189 -3.04 -3.44 33.50
CA GLY A 189 -2.10 -2.32 33.32
C GLY A 189 -1.03 -2.56 32.26
N GLY A 190 -1.24 -3.53 31.36
CA GLY A 190 -0.36 -3.76 30.22
C GLY A 190 -0.58 -2.73 29.10
N ILE A 191 0.48 -2.51 28.32
CA ILE A 191 0.45 -1.69 27.12
C ILE A 191 0.43 -2.65 25.92
N MET A 192 -0.62 -2.52 25.11
CA MET A 192 -0.78 -3.29 23.89
C MET A 192 0.01 -2.64 22.75
N SER A 193 0.99 -3.37 22.22
CA SER A 193 1.72 -3.02 20.99
C SER A 193 1.34 -4.03 19.91
N LEU A 194 0.65 -3.57 18.87
CA LEU A 194 0.11 -4.42 17.81
C LEU A 194 0.78 -4.10 16.47
N ILE A 195 0.61 -5.00 15.49
CA ILE A 195 0.89 -4.67 14.09
C ILE A 195 0.20 -3.38 13.66
N GLU A 196 0.79 -2.70 12.68
CA GLU A 196 0.23 -1.51 12.06
C GLU A 196 -0.15 -1.81 10.62
N GLY A 197 -1.42 -1.60 10.26
CA GLY A 197 -1.94 -1.88 8.92
C GLY A 197 -2.65 -3.24 8.83
N SER A 198 -2.99 -3.62 7.61
CA SER A 198 -3.79 -4.80 7.31
C SER A 198 -2.99 -6.00 6.79
N TYR A 199 -3.48 -7.19 7.09
CA TYR A 199 -2.97 -8.47 6.57
C TYR A 199 -4.12 -9.40 6.17
N GLU A 200 -3.81 -10.43 5.40
CA GLU A 200 -4.68 -11.57 5.11
C GLU A 200 -4.20 -12.79 5.91
N TYR A 201 -5.14 -13.53 6.50
CA TYR A 201 -4.86 -14.74 7.26
C TYR A 201 -4.71 -15.93 6.33
N TYR A 202 -3.47 -16.39 6.14
CA TYR A 202 -3.17 -17.64 5.45
C TYR A 202 -3.04 -18.77 6.46
N HIS A 203 -3.70 -19.89 6.19
CA HIS A 203 -3.65 -21.09 7.03
C HIS A 203 -3.69 -22.37 6.20
N TYR A 204 -3.62 -23.52 6.85
CA TYR A 204 -3.63 -24.82 6.16
C TYR A 204 -4.85 -25.00 5.25
N LEU A 205 -4.62 -25.79 4.20
CA LEU A 205 -5.63 -26.17 3.20
C LEU A 205 -6.11 -25.02 2.29
N HIS A 206 -5.51 -23.84 2.41
CA HIS A 206 -5.65 -22.79 1.41
C HIS A 206 -5.00 -23.18 0.08
N ASP A 207 -5.46 -22.57 -1.01
CA ASP A 207 -4.95 -22.76 -2.37
C ASP A 207 -5.04 -24.21 -2.90
N GLY A 208 -5.86 -25.06 -2.27
CA GLY A 208 -6.07 -26.46 -2.68
C GLY A 208 -4.88 -27.38 -2.40
N ILE A 209 -3.94 -26.98 -1.54
CA ILE A 209 -2.79 -27.78 -1.13
C ILE A 209 -3.03 -28.33 0.29
N ASP A 210 -2.89 -29.65 0.46
CA ASP A 210 -2.84 -30.26 1.78
C ASP A 210 -1.43 -30.09 2.37
N ASP A 211 -1.25 -28.95 3.05
CA ASP A 211 -0.02 -28.60 3.75
C ASP A 211 -0.06 -28.91 5.25
N ASN A 212 -1.03 -29.72 5.68
CA ASN A 212 -1.17 -30.08 7.07
C ASN A 212 0.07 -30.84 7.57
N GLY A 213 0.64 -30.35 8.67
CA GLY A 213 1.84 -30.90 9.29
C GLY A 213 3.15 -30.40 8.70
N TRP A 214 3.15 -29.59 7.63
CA TRP A 214 4.40 -29.05 7.07
C TRP A 214 4.40 -27.60 6.56
N GLY A 215 3.24 -27.03 6.26
CA GLY A 215 3.15 -25.69 5.68
C GLY A 215 3.20 -24.52 6.66
N CYS A 216 3.40 -24.73 7.96
CA CYS A 216 3.09 -23.71 8.98
C CYS A 216 3.90 -22.42 8.77
N ALA A 217 5.20 -22.56 8.52
CA ALA A 217 6.09 -21.45 8.21
C ALA A 217 5.80 -20.81 6.84
N TYR A 218 5.39 -21.60 5.84
CA TYR A 218 4.96 -21.08 4.54
C TYR A 218 3.73 -20.17 4.69
N ARG A 219 2.71 -20.59 5.43
CA ARG A 219 1.50 -19.79 5.69
C ARG A 219 1.78 -18.53 6.52
N SER A 220 2.69 -18.62 7.48
CA SER A 220 3.18 -17.44 8.21
C SER A 220 3.88 -16.44 7.28
N LEU A 221 4.73 -16.92 6.37
CA LEU A 221 5.38 -16.09 5.34
C LEU A 221 4.35 -15.45 4.40
N GLN A 222 3.35 -16.21 3.96
CA GLN A 222 2.27 -15.68 3.12
C GLN A 222 1.50 -14.55 3.82
N THR A 223 1.23 -14.70 5.12
CA THR A 223 0.63 -13.65 5.96
C THR A 223 1.52 -12.39 5.98
N ILE A 224 2.84 -12.54 6.20
CA ILE A 224 3.81 -11.43 6.16
C ILE A 224 3.84 -10.76 4.78
N MET A 225 3.91 -11.53 3.70
CA MET A 225 3.89 -11.01 2.33
C MET A 225 2.60 -10.26 2.00
N SER A 226 1.46 -10.74 2.52
CA SER A 226 0.18 -10.05 2.38
C SER A 226 0.19 -8.68 3.04
N TRP A 227 0.87 -8.52 4.19
CA TRP A 227 1.02 -7.25 4.87
C TRP A 227 1.81 -6.26 4.01
N TYR A 228 2.98 -6.66 3.49
CA TYR A 228 3.78 -5.80 2.60
C TYR A 228 3.01 -5.38 1.34
N ARG A 229 2.20 -6.29 0.80
CA ARG A 229 1.34 -6.01 -0.36
C ARG A 229 0.22 -5.03 -0.02
N LEU A 230 -0.48 -5.25 1.09
CA LEU A 230 -1.61 -4.40 1.50
C LEU A 230 -1.15 -3.01 1.94
N GLN A 231 0.04 -2.89 2.53
CA GLN A 231 0.65 -1.62 2.93
C GLN A 231 1.39 -0.93 1.78
N GLN A 232 1.25 -1.45 0.55
CA GLN A 232 1.84 -0.88 -0.67
C GLN A 232 3.36 -0.71 -0.64
N TYR A 233 4.05 -1.55 0.14
CA TYR A 233 5.49 -1.72 0.02
C TYR A 233 5.83 -2.51 -1.25
N SER A 234 5.05 -3.54 -1.57
CA SER A 234 5.27 -4.39 -2.74
C SER A 234 4.02 -4.56 -3.59
N SER A 235 4.19 -4.66 -4.89
CA SER A 235 3.15 -5.10 -5.83
C SER A 235 3.23 -6.60 -6.14
N ILE A 236 4.18 -7.32 -5.53
CA ILE A 236 4.33 -8.77 -5.68
C ILE A 236 3.12 -9.46 -5.04
N ASN A 237 2.56 -10.43 -5.76
CA ASN A 237 1.51 -11.30 -5.22
C ASN A 237 2.07 -12.20 -4.11
N VAL A 238 1.20 -12.64 -3.21
CA VAL A 238 1.62 -13.59 -2.17
C VAL A 238 2.06 -14.90 -2.84
N PRO A 239 3.30 -15.38 -2.61
CA PRO A 239 3.82 -16.55 -3.31
C PRO A 239 3.20 -17.85 -2.79
N SER A 240 3.05 -18.82 -3.69
CA SER A 240 2.72 -20.21 -3.37
C SER A 240 3.89 -20.95 -2.72
N HIS A 241 3.64 -22.10 -2.10
CA HIS A 241 4.69 -22.96 -1.52
C HIS A 241 5.77 -23.31 -2.55
N ARG A 242 5.35 -23.62 -3.78
CA ARG A 242 6.27 -23.97 -4.86
C ARG A 242 7.16 -22.79 -5.26
N GLU A 243 6.61 -21.58 -5.32
CA GLU A 243 7.39 -20.37 -5.61
C GLU A 243 8.37 -20.06 -4.47
N ILE A 244 7.96 -20.23 -3.21
CA ILE A 244 8.85 -20.10 -2.04
C ILE A 244 10.01 -21.11 -2.12
N GLN A 245 9.72 -22.38 -2.43
CA GLN A 245 10.74 -23.42 -2.61
C GLN A 245 11.67 -23.09 -3.78
N GLN A 246 11.12 -22.62 -4.90
CA GLN A 246 11.88 -22.21 -6.07
C GLN A 246 12.86 -21.09 -5.73
N VAL A 247 12.43 -20.08 -4.96
CA VAL A 247 13.30 -19.00 -4.49
C VAL A 247 14.48 -19.54 -3.67
N LEU A 248 14.24 -20.46 -2.73
CA LEU A 248 15.29 -21.05 -1.90
C LEU A 248 16.31 -21.86 -2.73
N VAL A 249 15.86 -22.54 -3.77
CA VAL A 249 16.75 -23.21 -4.72
C VAL A 249 17.53 -22.21 -5.57
N GLU A 250 16.88 -21.16 -6.07
CA GLU A 250 17.51 -20.15 -6.93
C GLU A 250 18.64 -19.38 -6.24
N ILE A 251 18.52 -19.13 -4.94
CA ILE A 251 19.58 -18.48 -4.15
C ILE A 251 20.67 -19.44 -3.69
N GLY A 252 20.52 -20.74 -3.96
CA GLY A 252 21.48 -21.78 -3.59
C GLY A 252 21.41 -22.28 -2.15
N ASP A 253 20.32 -22.00 -1.43
CA ASP A 253 20.12 -22.48 -0.05
C ASP A 253 19.66 -23.95 0.01
N LYS A 254 18.91 -24.40 -1.00
CA LYS A 254 18.37 -25.77 -1.09
C LYS A 254 18.69 -26.42 -2.44
N ASP A 255 18.74 -27.75 -2.46
CA ASP A 255 18.90 -28.53 -3.68
C ASP A 255 17.64 -28.50 -4.57
N PRO A 256 17.76 -28.72 -5.90
CA PRO A 256 16.60 -28.73 -6.81
C PRO A 256 15.46 -29.69 -6.44
N SER A 257 15.77 -30.78 -5.72
CA SER A 257 14.76 -31.74 -5.24
C SER A 257 13.81 -31.16 -4.18
N PHE A 258 14.15 -30.00 -3.60
CA PHE A 258 13.31 -29.29 -2.63
C PHE A 258 12.03 -28.73 -3.27
N ILE A 259 12.04 -28.44 -4.57
CA ILE A 259 10.86 -27.92 -5.28
C ILE A 259 9.80 -29.01 -5.40
N GLY A 260 8.62 -28.74 -4.85
CA GLY A 260 7.51 -29.68 -4.76
C GLY A 260 7.63 -30.67 -3.60
N SER A 261 8.65 -30.55 -2.74
CA SER A 261 8.75 -31.35 -1.52
C SER A 261 7.74 -30.87 -0.46
N ARG A 262 7.65 -31.62 0.64
CA ARG A 262 6.84 -31.30 1.83
C ARG A 262 7.72 -30.97 3.04
N GLU A 263 8.93 -30.50 2.79
CA GLU A 263 9.88 -30.20 3.85
C GLU A 263 9.54 -28.89 4.57
N TRP A 264 9.90 -28.82 5.85
CA TRP A 264 9.74 -27.61 6.66
C TRP A 264 10.78 -26.55 6.29
N ILE A 265 10.41 -25.28 6.51
CA ILE A 265 11.32 -24.12 6.49
C ILE A 265 11.24 -23.38 7.81
N GLY A 266 12.28 -22.63 8.16
CA GLY A 266 12.35 -21.85 9.40
C GLY A 266 12.50 -20.35 9.17
N ALA A 267 12.69 -19.62 10.27
CA ALA A 267 12.88 -18.17 10.26
C ALA A 267 14.02 -17.70 9.32
N ILE A 268 15.09 -18.49 9.20
CA ILE A 268 16.26 -18.18 8.36
C ILE A 268 15.86 -18.25 6.88
N GLU A 269 15.26 -19.35 6.44
CA GLU A 269 14.78 -19.49 5.06
C GLU A 269 13.74 -18.42 4.71
N LEU A 270 12.82 -18.10 5.62
CA LEU A 270 11.87 -17.00 5.42
C LEU A 270 12.57 -15.67 5.19
N SER A 271 13.66 -15.38 5.93
CA SER A 271 14.44 -14.15 5.77
C SER A 271 15.05 -14.05 4.37
N PHE A 272 15.55 -15.16 3.82
CA PHE A 272 16.10 -15.20 2.47
C PHE A 272 15.03 -15.01 1.40
N VAL A 273 13.85 -15.62 1.58
CA VAL A 273 12.74 -15.46 0.64
C VAL A 273 12.23 -14.03 0.63
N LEU A 274 12.09 -13.41 1.81
CA LEU A 274 11.71 -12.00 1.92
C LEU A 274 12.74 -11.08 1.26
N ASP A 275 14.03 -11.28 1.54
CA ASP A 275 15.10 -10.47 0.94
C ASP A 275 15.13 -10.64 -0.58
N LYS A 276 15.02 -11.87 -1.11
CA LYS A 276 15.00 -12.10 -2.56
C LYS A 276 13.78 -11.49 -3.25
N LEU A 277 12.59 -11.72 -2.73
CA LEU A 277 11.35 -11.26 -3.36
C LEU A 277 11.21 -9.74 -3.26
N LEU A 278 11.42 -9.17 -2.07
CA LEU A 278 11.27 -7.74 -1.84
C LEU A 278 12.48 -6.95 -2.33
N GLY A 279 13.70 -7.48 -2.19
CA GLY A 279 14.96 -6.86 -2.63
C GLY A 279 15.05 -6.62 -4.13
N ASN A 280 14.46 -7.52 -4.94
CA ASN A 280 14.34 -7.31 -6.39
C ASN A 280 13.41 -6.13 -6.75
N SER A 281 12.57 -5.68 -5.81
CA SER A 281 11.59 -4.61 -6.00
C SER A 281 12.08 -3.26 -5.45
N VAL A 282 13.32 -2.83 -5.72
CA VAL A 282 13.88 -1.53 -5.24
C VAL A 282 13.83 -1.36 -3.70
N MET A 283 13.44 -2.39 -2.94
CA MET A 283 13.17 -2.35 -1.51
C MET A 283 13.94 -3.46 -0.80
N GLN A 284 15.05 -3.16 -0.13
CA GLN A 284 15.66 -4.17 0.73
C GLN A 284 14.85 -4.31 2.02
N ALA A 285 14.01 -5.35 2.09
CA ALA A 285 13.32 -5.73 3.33
C ALA A 285 14.31 -6.48 4.22
N SER A 286 15.01 -5.75 5.09
CA SER A 286 15.87 -6.38 6.09
C SER A 286 15.02 -7.13 7.11
N CYS A 287 15.54 -8.22 7.65
CA CYS A 287 14.90 -8.96 8.72
C CYS A 287 15.83 -9.02 9.93
N LYS A 288 15.30 -8.81 11.12
CA LYS A 288 15.99 -9.09 12.38
C LYS A 288 15.58 -10.47 12.87
N ILE A 289 16.52 -11.23 13.41
CA ILE A 289 16.24 -12.53 14.02
C ILE A 289 16.57 -12.47 15.50
N ILE A 290 15.60 -12.85 16.33
CA ILE A 290 15.80 -13.04 17.78
C ILE A 290 15.79 -14.54 18.03
N ASN A 291 16.86 -15.03 18.64
CA ASN A 291 16.98 -16.42 19.05
C ASN A 291 16.75 -16.52 20.57
N VAL A 292 15.88 -17.45 20.97
CA VAL A 292 15.69 -17.84 22.37
C VAL A 292 15.95 -19.34 22.50
N ARG A 293 16.61 -19.74 23.58
CA ARG A 293 17.02 -21.14 23.79
C ARG A 293 15.93 -21.98 24.43
N SER A 294 14.98 -21.32 25.09
CA SER A 294 13.84 -21.91 25.78
C SER A 294 12.60 -21.04 25.61
N GLY A 295 11.41 -21.66 25.64
CA GLY A 295 10.13 -20.94 25.61
C GLY A 295 9.88 -20.05 26.83
N ASP A 296 10.54 -20.28 27.96
CA ASP A 296 10.43 -19.42 29.15
C ASP A 296 11.27 -18.13 29.08
N GLU A 297 12.15 -18.00 28.08
CA GLU A 297 12.88 -16.75 27.78
C GLU A 297 12.02 -15.76 26.96
N LEU A 298 10.90 -16.20 26.38
CA LEU A 298 10.06 -15.33 25.54
C LEU A 298 9.47 -14.11 26.25
N PRO A 299 8.97 -14.21 27.50
CA PRO A 299 8.58 -13.05 28.29
C PRO A 299 9.68 -11.97 28.39
N GLU A 300 10.95 -12.37 28.46
CA GLU A 300 12.08 -11.43 28.53
C GLU A 300 12.25 -10.63 27.23
N LYS A 301 11.70 -11.14 26.11
CA LYS A 301 11.70 -10.47 24.81
C LYS A 301 10.47 -9.60 24.57
N CYS A 302 9.48 -9.58 25.47
CA CYS A 302 8.26 -8.79 25.27
C CYS A 302 8.53 -7.31 25.05
N ARG A 303 9.48 -6.71 25.77
CA ARG A 303 9.85 -5.31 25.58
C ARG A 303 10.43 -5.04 24.19
N GLU A 304 11.29 -5.93 23.72
CA GLU A 304 11.90 -5.83 22.39
C GLU A 304 10.86 -6.02 21.28
N LEU A 305 9.90 -6.92 21.48
CA LEU A 305 8.76 -7.12 20.59
C LEU A 305 7.81 -5.92 20.59
N ALA A 306 7.54 -5.30 21.75
CA ALA A 306 6.74 -4.09 21.84
C ALA A 306 7.35 -2.97 20.99
N ILE A 307 8.66 -2.72 21.14
CA ILE A 307 9.40 -1.75 20.32
C ILE A 307 9.32 -2.09 18.83
N HIS A 308 9.40 -3.37 18.46
CA HIS A 308 9.23 -3.78 17.06
C HIS A 308 7.85 -3.43 16.51
N PHE A 309 6.78 -3.71 17.25
CA PHE A 309 5.42 -3.36 16.83
C PHE A 309 5.19 -1.84 16.79
N GLU A 310 5.76 -1.09 17.73
CA GLU A 310 5.67 0.38 17.75
C GLU A 310 6.43 1.05 16.60
N THR A 311 7.60 0.51 16.22
CA THR A 311 8.49 1.15 15.23
C THR A 311 8.34 0.60 13.81
N GLN A 312 8.09 -0.71 13.68
CA GLN A 312 7.96 -1.40 12.40
C GLN A 312 6.50 -1.76 12.09
N GLY A 313 5.79 -2.28 13.09
CA GLY A 313 4.38 -2.69 12.98
C GLY A 313 4.15 -3.90 12.05
N THR A 314 5.20 -4.65 11.69
CA THR A 314 5.11 -5.82 10.81
C THR A 314 4.74 -7.09 11.60
N PRO A 315 4.01 -8.04 11.00
CA PRO A 315 3.80 -9.36 11.62
C PRO A 315 5.13 -10.11 11.82
N VAL A 316 5.24 -10.82 12.93
CA VAL A 316 6.46 -11.55 13.33
C VAL A 316 6.20 -13.04 13.19
N MET A 317 7.07 -13.79 12.50
CA MET A 317 6.99 -15.25 12.52
C MET A 317 7.78 -15.78 13.71
N ILE A 318 7.23 -16.72 14.46
CA ILE A 318 7.95 -17.49 15.49
C ILE A 318 7.98 -18.96 15.09
N GLY A 319 9.16 -19.56 15.07
CA GLY A 319 9.35 -20.98 14.77
C GLY A 319 10.11 -21.69 15.88
N GLY A 320 9.60 -22.84 16.35
CA GLY A 320 10.25 -23.70 17.34
C GLY A 320 10.13 -25.17 16.95
N GLY A 321 11.24 -25.79 16.54
CA GLY A 321 11.23 -27.13 15.97
C GLY A 321 10.41 -27.19 14.67
N VAL A 322 9.29 -27.93 14.69
CA VAL A 322 8.42 -28.19 13.52
C VAL A 322 7.15 -27.35 13.50
N LEU A 323 6.97 -26.47 14.49
CA LEU A 323 5.80 -25.60 14.61
C LEU A 323 6.18 -24.14 14.38
N ALA A 324 5.31 -23.43 13.68
CA ALA A 324 5.43 -22.00 13.45
C ALA A 324 4.11 -21.29 13.70
N TYR A 325 4.17 -20.07 14.22
CA TYR A 325 3.04 -19.19 14.42
C TYR A 325 3.36 -17.78 13.93
N THR A 326 2.32 -16.95 13.77
CA THR A 326 2.49 -15.52 13.47
C THR A 326 2.07 -14.70 14.69
N LEU A 327 2.98 -13.90 15.23
CA LEU A 327 2.70 -12.91 16.27
C LEU A 327 2.20 -11.62 15.62
N LEU A 328 1.09 -11.12 16.13
CA LEU A 328 0.45 -9.88 15.68
C LEU A 328 0.51 -8.76 16.73
N GLY A 329 1.09 -9.04 17.89
CA GLY A 329 1.23 -8.07 18.95
C GLY A 329 1.61 -8.69 20.28
N VAL A 330 1.94 -7.82 21.22
CA VAL A 330 2.19 -8.14 22.62
C VAL A 330 1.37 -7.20 23.51
N ASP A 331 1.00 -7.69 24.68
CA ASP A 331 0.46 -6.89 25.78
C ASP A 331 1.39 -7.08 26.96
N TYR A 332 2.06 -6.01 27.40
CA TYR A 332 3.16 -6.09 28.35
C TYR A 332 3.02 -5.04 29.46
N ASN A 333 3.09 -5.48 30.71
CA ASN A 333 3.16 -4.61 31.87
C ASN A 333 4.62 -4.56 32.38
N GLU A 334 5.29 -3.42 32.20
CA GLU A 334 6.69 -3.26 32.61
C GLU A 334 6.91 -3.39 34.13
N ALA A 335 5.90 -3.07 34.95
CA ALA A 335 6.02 -3.07 36.41
C ALA A 335 5.89 -4.48 37.02
N SER A 336 5.02 -5.31 36.47
CA SER A 336 4.78 -6.69 36.95
C SER A 336 5.55 -7.75 36.15
N GLY A 337 5.96 -7.45 34.92
CA GLY A 337 6.50 -8.43 33.98
C GLY A 337 5.43 -9.30 33.31
N ASP A 338 4.16 -9.12 33.65
CA ASP A 338 3.06 -9.88 33.03
C ASP A 338 2.97 -9.56 31.54
N CYS A 339 2.80 -10.62 30.75
CA CYS A 339 2.71 -10.50 29.30
C CYS A 339 1.74 -11.49 28.66
N ALA A 340 1.23 -11.08 27.49
CA ALA A 340 0.51 -11.94 26.57
C ALA A 340 0.97 -11.68 25.13
N PHE A 341 0.88 -12.72 24.31
CA PHE A 341 1.25 -12.71 22.90
C PHE A 341 -0.01 -12.93 22.07
N LEU A 342 -0.27 -12.06 21.11
CA LEU A 342 -1.38 -12.22 20.18
C LEU A 342 -0.94 -13.14 19.04
N ILE A 343 -1.42 -14.39 19.08
CA ILE A 343 -1.03 -15.43 18.15
C ILE A 343 -2.10 -15.59 17.07
N LEU A 344 -1.65 -15.63 15.82
CA LEU A 344 -2.39 -16.11 14.66
C LEU A 344 -1.80 -17.44 14.23
N ASP A 345 -2.60 -18.49 14.33
CA ASP A 345 -2.19 -19.87 14.21
C ASP A 345 -2.39 -20.38 12.77
N PRO A 346 -1.33 -20.66 12.00
CA PRO A 346 -1.47 -21.12 10.62
C PRO A 346 -1.99 -22.55 10.50
N HIS A 347 -2.13 -23.31 11.59
CA HIS A 347 -2.53 -24.72 11.55
C HIS A 347 -4.04 -24.93 11.44
N TYR A 348 -4.85 -23.86 11.39
CA TYR A 348 -6.28 -23.98 11.18
C TYR A 348 -6.59 -24.63 9.83
N THR A 349 -7.44 -25.67 9.84
CA THR A 349 -7.80 -26.47 8.67
C THR A 349 -9.28 -26.32 8.28
N GLY A 350 -10.03 -25.52 9.02
CA GLY A 350 -11.45 -25.31 8.75
C GLY A 350 -11.70 -24.30 7.63
N SER A 351 -12.97 -24.06 7.33
CA SER A 351 -13.40 -22.98 6.43
C SER A 351 -13.10 -21.60 7.01
N ASP A 352 -12.95 -20.59 6.15
CA ASP A 352 -12.82 -19.16 6.49
C ASP A 352 -14.05 -18.59 7.24
N ASP A 353 -14.25 -19.03 8.47
CA ASP A 353 -15.34 -18.64 9.37
C ASP A 353 -14.74 -17.94 10.57
N LEU A 354 -14.88 -16.61 10.57
CA LEU A 354 -14.35 -15.73 11.60
C LEU A 354 -14.77 -16.16 13.01
N LYS A 355 -16.04 -16.58 13.21
CA LYS A 355 -16.51 -16.99 14.53
C LYS A 355 -15.84 -18.27 14.99
N LYS A 356 -15.65 -19.25 14.10
CA LYS A 356 -14.94 -20.49 14.43
C LYS A 356 -13.47 -20.24 14.74
N ILE A 357 -12.82 -19.34 14.01
CA ILE A 357 -11.41 -18.97 14.21
C ILE A 357 -11.22 -18.30 15.57
N VAL A 358 -12.04 -17.30 15.88
CA VAL A 358 -11.98 -16.56 17.15
C VAL A 358 -12.35 -17.46 18.33
N ASN A 359 -13.49 -18.16 18.27
CA ASN A 359 -13.94 -19.02 19.36
C ASN A 359 -13.06 -20.26 19.55
N GLY A 360 -12.44 -20.75 18.47
CA GLY A 360 -11.47 -21.85 18.51
C GLY A 360 -10.10 -21.43 19.03
N GLY A 361 -9.86 -20.12 19.21
CA GLY A 361 -8.58 -19.59 19.70
C GLY A 361 -7.42 -19.72 18.70
N TRP A 362 -7.74 -19.81 17.40
CA TRP A 362 -6.79 -19.82 16.28
C TRP A 362 -6.22 -18.44 16.00
N CYS A 363 -6.97 -17.38 16.33
CA CYS A 363 -6.40 -16.07 16.62
C CYS A 363 -6.78 -15.73 18.06
N ALA A 364 -5.81 -15.55 18.95
CA ALA A 364 -6.08 -15.26 20.36
C ALA A 364 -4.84 -14.78 21.12
N TRP A 365 -5.07 -14.08 22.23
CA TRP A 365 -4.05 -13.82 23.24
C TRP A 365 -3.65 -15.12 23.96
N LYS A 366 -2.35 -15.37 24.04
CA LYS A 366 -1.75 -16.48 24.78
C LYS A 366 -0.81 -15.89 25.83
N LYS A 367 -1.08 -16.17 27.10
CA LYS A 367 -0.12 -15.88 28.18
C LYS A 367 1.03 -16.88 28.11
N SER A 368 2.22 -16.47 28.53
CA SER A 368 3.37 -17.38 28.61
C SER A 368 3.06 -18.60 29.48
N VAL A 369 2.39 -18.36 30.62
CA VAL A 369 1.84 -19.39 31.50
C VAL A 369 0.33 -19.13 31.63
N ASP A 370 -0.49 -20.14 31.32
CA ASP A 370 -1.94 -20.05 31.47
C ASP A 370 -2.36 -20.10 32.94
N SER A 371 -3.64 -19.84 33.23
CA SER A 371 -4.18 -19.88 34.60
C SER A 371 -4.12 -21.26 35.27
N LYS A 372 -3.79 -22.31 34.50
CA LYS A 372 -3.59 -23.69 34.99
C LYS A 372 -2.11 -24.03 35.14
N GLY A 373 -1.21 -23.05 35.00
CA GLY A 373 0.23 -23.24 35.15
C GLY A 373 0.90 -23.89 33.92
N ARG A 374 0.20 -24.02 32.79
CA ARG A 374 0.77 -24.63 31.57
C ARG A 374 1.42 -23.56 30.72
N SER A 375 2.66 -23.81 30.32
CA SER A 375 3.37 -22.91 29.41
C SER A 375 2.84 -23.07 27.98
N PHE A 376 2.50 -21.96 27.32
CA PHE A 376 2.13 -21.98 25.91
C PHE A 376 3.36 -22.29 25.04
N PHE A 377 4.48 -21.65 25.34
CA PHE A 377 5.77 -21.97 24.74
C PHE A 377 6.50 -23.01 25.59
N LEU A 378 6.92 -24.10 24.96
CA LEU A 378 7.59 -25.21 25.61
C LEU A 378 9.01 -24.83 26.06
N LYS A 379 9.36 -25.16 27.31
CA LYS A 379 10.66 -24.83 27.93
C LYS A 379 11.84 -25.62 27.38
N ASP A 380 11.58 -26.78 26.79
CA ASP A 380 12.62 -27.67 26.24
C ASP A 380 12.86 -27.43 24.74
N LYS A 381 12.34 -26.32 24.19
CA LYS A 381 12.44 -25.96 22.77
C LYS A 381 13.05 -24.57 22.61
N PHE A 382 13.94 -24.45 21.64
CA PHE A 382 14.40 -23.15 21.15
C PHE A 382 13.35 -22.54 20.22
N TYR A 383 13.35 -21.21 20.12
CA TYR A 383 12.54 -20.48 19.14
C TYR A 383 13.38 -19.44 18.42
N ASN A 384 13.10 -19.28 17.12
CA ASN A 384 13.62 -18.21 16.30
C ASN A 384 12.46 -17.32 15.89
N LEU A 385 12.56 -16.03 16.19
CA LEU A 385 11.58 -15.03 15.80
C LEU A 385 12.16 -14.23 14.65
N LEU A 386 11.47 -14.25 13.52
CA LEU A 386 11.75 -13.40 12.37
C LEU A 386 10.94 -12.12 12.50
N LEU A 387 11.63 -10.99 12.58
CA LEU A 387 11.08 -9.64 12.70
C LEU A 387 11.36 -8.89 11.38
N PRO A 388 10.45 -8.94 10.39
CA PRO A 388 10.61 -8.22 9.12
C PRO A 388 10.64 -6.71 9.37
N GLN A 389 11.57 -5.99 8.77
CA GLN A 389 11.67 -4.54 8.93
C GLN A 389 10.89 -3.83 7.84
N ARG A 390 10.37 -2.65 8.16
CA ARG A 390 9.73 -1.74 7.23
C ARG A 390 10.82 -1.06 6.38
N PRO A 391 10.76 -1.17 5.05
CA PRO A 391 11.62 -0.38 4.20
C PRO A 391 11.28 1.11 4.33
N ASN A 392 12.30 1.96 4.32
CA ASN A 392 12.08 3.41 4.31
C ASN A 392 11.73 3.87 2.88
N MET A 393 10.45 4.16 2.63
CA MET A 393 9.95 4.56 1.31
C MET A 393 8.77 5.52 1.41
N VAL A 394 8.66 6.42 0.43
CA VAL A 394 7.55 7.37 0.27
C VAL A 394 6.90 7.25 -1.11
#